data_AF-G3JFM3-F1
#
_entry.id   AF-G3JFM3-F1
#
_cell.length_a   1.000
_cell.length_b   1.000
_cell.length_c   1.000
_cell.angle_alpha   90.00
_cell.angle_beta   90.00
_cell.angle_gamma   90.00
#
_symmetry.space_group_name_H-M   'P 1'
#
loop_
_entity.id
_entity.type
_entity.pdbx_description
1 polymer ?
#
loop_
_entity_poly.entity_id
_entity_poly.type
_entity_poly.pdbx_seq_one_letter_code
_entity_poly.pdbx_strand_id
1 'polypeptide(L)'
;MGDLQSTQLYRQATVDGVIDIGGSKLPERLQAITFKHLNEPDQDGRYFLPDILFSNDTGLQLWHQVNHLPHYYQTDIEVKLLEEHAADIARLIPAGSSVFDLGCGDVRKVRPVLDALEKLGKDVDYYGLDLSHKTLAANMESLRSTYQFVQCFGLWGTFEDGFEWAKSISGRRLFLSLGSIYSNDRFDRAVRYLKTCVGAMRPHDLMLIGIDCSPDPDAVWASYHDSSGIFEAFIRNGFQHSNVVVGGQWYNDEDWEVRGVMEQQPPPLRHKFVLRAVRDVEHPPTALCFKAGTEIECYEGIKQTPDLMARQLSSAGLHEWRGGRSRPGQFMSISSSQT
;
A
#
# COMPACT_ATOMS: atom_id res chain seq x y z
N MET A 1 16.50 29.79 -19.05
CA MET A 1 17.67 29.30 -18.28
C MET A 1 17.33 28.83 -16.85
N GLY A 2 16.11 29.00 -16.34
CA GLY A 2 15.72 28.52 -15.00
C GLY A 2 15.16 27.09 -14.90
N ASP A 3 15.00 26.37 -16.02
CA ASP A 3 14.25 25.09 -16.06
C ASP A 3 15.17 23.84 -16.08
N LEU A 4 16.44 24.01 -16.47
CA LEU A 4 17.42 22.91 -16.49
C LEU A 4 18.03 22.64 -15.11
N GLN A 5 18.11 23.66 -14.24
CA GLN A 5 18.64 23.51 -12.87
C GLN A 5 17.64 22.85 -11.91
N SER A 6 16.33 23.07 -12.08
CA SER A 6 15.28 22.39 -11.29
C SER A 6 15.22 20.90 -11.62
N THR A 7 15.29 20.54 -12.91
CA THR A 7 15.25 19.14 -13.36
C THR A 7 16.49 18.32 -12.92
N GLN A 8 17.63 18.98 -12.67
CA GLN A 8 18.88 18.33 -12.22
C GLN A 8 18.96 18.09 -10.70
N LEU A 9 18.22 18.85 -9.87
CA LEU A 9 18.26 18.69 -8.41
C LEU A 9 17.59 17.38 -7.94
N TYR A 10 16.57 16.88 -8.65
CA TYR A 10 15.81 15.68 -8.25
C TYR A 10 16.43 14.35 -8.70
N ARG A 11 17.33 14.39 -9.69
CA ARG A 11 18.07 13.21 -10.19
C ARG A 11 19.29 12.86 -9.35
N GLN A 12 19.58 13.64 -8.30
CA GLN A 12 20.60 13.31 -7.30
C GLN A 12 20.04 12.28 -6.31
N ALA A 13 19.78 11.09 -6.82
CA ALA A 13 19.61 9.95 -5.95
C ALA A 13 20.96 9.68 -5.22
N THR A 14 20.90 9.16 -4.00
CA THR A 14 22.06 8.65 -3.26
C THR A 14 22.80 7.58 -4.08
N VAL A 15 23.97 7.14 -3.64
CA VAL A 15 24.78 6.12 -4.35
C VAL A 15 23.96 4.85 -4.70
N ASP A 16 22.98 4.49 -3.87
CA ASP A 16 22.06 3.37 -4.08
C ASP A 16 20.74 3.74 -4.77
N GLY A 17 20.48 5.03 -4.96
CA GLY A 17 19.37 5.51 -5.74
C GLY A 17 18.04 5.68 -5.01
N VAL A 18 18.09 5.82 -3.68
CA VAL A 18 16.92 5.96 -2.80
C VAL A 18 16.94 7.32 -2.10
N ILE A 19 15.86 8.07 -2.22
CA ILE A 19 15.70 9.39 -1.61
C ILE A 19 14.93 9.23 -0.31
N ASP A 20 15.50 9.63 0.82
CA ASP A 20 14.77 9.73 2.08
C ASP A 20 13.81 10.93 2.04
N ILE A 21 12.51 10.65 2.06
CA ILE A 21 11.45 11.65 2.06
C ILE A 21 10.73 11.73 3.43
N GLY A 22 11.22 11.01 4.43
CA GLY A 22 10.55 10.85 5.73
C GLY A 22 10.76 9.47 6.36
N GLY A 23 11.37 8.54 5.62
CA GLY A 23 11.68 7.18 6.03
C GLY A 23 12.51 7.09 7.31
N SER A 24 13.50 7.96 7.48
CA SER A 24 14.32 8.00 8.71
C SER A 24 13.53 8.33 9.99
N LYS A 25 12.33 8.90 9.85
CA LYS A 25 11.43 9.25 10.96
C LYS A 25 10.36 8.19 11.22
N LEU A 26 10.31 7.12 10.41
CA LEU A 26 9.31 6.06 10.56
C LEU A 26 9.30 5.42 11.95
N PRO A 27 10.45 5.11 12.60
CA PRO A 27 10.42 4.49 13.93
C PRO A 27 9.68 5.33 14.98
N GLU A 28 9.93 6.64 15.00
CA GLU A 28 9.29 7.58 15.93
C GLU A 28 7.79 7.71 15.65
N ARG A 29 7.41 7.88 14.37
CA ARG A 29 6.01 7.98 13.96
C ARG A 29 5.23 6.70 14.25
N LEU A 30 5.84 5.54 13.98
CA LEU A 30 5.25 4.22 14.21
C LEU A 30 5.03 3.98 15.70
N GLN A 31 5.99 4.39 16.54
CA GLN A 31 5.84 4.37 17.99
C GLN A 31 4.61 5.17 18.42
N ALA A 32 4.53 6.45 18.04
CA ALA A 32 3.42 7.32 18.42
C ALA A 32 2.05 6.76 17.99
N ILE A 33 1.92 6.27 16.76
CA ILE A 33 0.67 5.70 16.25
C ILE A 33 0.32 4.41 16.99
N THR A 34 1.28 3.51 17.20
CA THR A 34 1.05 2.23 17.90
C THR A 34 0.61 2.46 19.34
N PHE A 35 1.26 3.38 20.06
CA PHE A 35 0.87 3.75 21.42
C PHE A 35 -0.56 4.28 21.49
N LYS A 36 -0.93 5.19 20.58
CA LYS A 36 -2.28 5.73 20.51
C LYS A 36 -3.30 4.59 20.33
N HIS A 37 -3.06 3.72 19.36
CA HIS A 37 -3.97 2.64 18.98
C HIS A 37 -4.12 1.55 20.06
N LEU A 38 -3.09 1.29 20.85
CA LEU A 38 -3.13 0.32 21.95
C LEU A 38 -3.75 0.89 23.23
N ASN A 39 -3.72 2.22 23.43
CA ASN A 39 -4.28 2.87 24.62
C ASN A 39 -5.71 3.42 24.41
N GLU A 40 -6.04 3.82 23.19
CA GLU A 40 -7.30 4.48 22.85
C GLU A 40 -8.10 3.58 21.90
N PRO A 41 -9.08 2.81 22.40
CA PRO A 41 -9.99 2.09 21.51
C PRO A 41 -10.81 3.08 20.66
N ASP A 42 -11.37 2.59 19.56
CA ASP A 42 -12.26 3.39 18.72
C ASP A 42 -13.58 3.76 19.44
N GLN A 43 -14.45 4.48 18.74
CA GLN A 43 -15.74 4.94 19.27
C GLN A 43 -16.67 3.79 19.71
N ASP A 44 -16.44 2.59 19.19
CA ASP A 44 -17.20 1.37 19.51
C ASP A 44 -16.48 0.50 20.56
N GLY A 45 -15.37 0.98 21.14
CA GLY A 45 -14.59 0.27 22.15
C GLY A 45 -13.65 -0.81 21.58
N ARG A 46 -13.37 -0.80 20.28
CA ARG A 46 -12.49 -1.79 19.62
C ARG A 46 -11.05 -1.30 19.57
N TYR A 47 -10.13 -2.20 19.85
CA TYR A 47 -8.70 -1.97 19.66
C TYR A 47 -8.28 -2.38 18.25
N PHE A 48 -7.34 -1.63 17.67
CA PHE A 48 -6.79 -1.92 16.35
C PHE A 48 -5.28 -1.78 16.38
N LEU A 49 -4.54 -2.69 15.75
CA LEU A 49 -3.13 -2.45 15.44
C LEU A 49 -2.97 -1.87 14.03
N PRO A 50 -2.14 -0.83 13.85
CA PRO A 50 -1.96 -0.21 12.55
C PRO A 50 -1.18 -1.13 11.59
N ASP A 51 -1.65 -1.26 10.34
CA ASP A 51 -1.06 -2.20 9.37
C ASP A 51 0.42 -1.93 9.05
N ILE A 52 0.85 -0.67 9.16
CA ILE A 52 2.26 -0.27 9.00
C ILE A 52 3.20 -0.99 9.98
N LEU A 53 2.67 -1.49 11.11
CA LEU A 53 3.43 -2.26 12.09
C LEU A 53 3.94 -3.60 11.53
N PHE A 54 3.22 -4.17 10.56
CA PHE A 54 3.54 -5.45 9.94
C PHE A 54 4.60 -5.30 8.84
N SER A 55 4.95 -4.06 8.47
CA SER A 55 5.83 -3.74 7.33
C SER A 55 7.23 -3.30 7.74
N ASN A 56 7.80 -3.89 8.81
CA ASN A 56 9.24 -3.82 9.05
C ASN A 56 10.01 -4.64 7.98
N ASP A 57 11.34 -4.55 7.98
CA ASP A 57 12.16 -5.26 6.98
C ASP A 57 11.85 -6.76 6.89
N THR A 58 11.71 -7.45 8.05
CA THR A 58 11.32 -8.87 8.10
C THR A 58 9.92 -9.10 7.54
N GLY A 59 8.96 -8.25 7.92
CA GLY A 59 7.58 -8.33 7.47
C GLY A 59 7.47 -8.14 5.96
N LEU A 60 8.21 -7.22 5.38
CA LEU A 60 8.22 -7.01 3.93
C LEU A 60 8.88 -8.17 3.17
N GLN A 61 9.87 -8.86 3.76
CA GLN A 61 10.41 -10.11 3.20
C GLN A 61 9.39 -11.25 3.23
N LEU A 62 8.61 -11.37 4.31
CA LEU A 62 7.52 -12.34 4.40
C LEU A 62 6.40 -11.99 3.42
N TRP A 63 6.05 -10.71 3.31
CA TRP A 63 5.07 -10.20 2.34
C TRP A 63 5.48 -10.51 0.90
N HIS A 64 6.77 -10.35 0.57
CA HIS A 64 7.28 -10.78 -0.74
C HIS A 64 7.00 -12.27 -0.97
N GLN A 65 7.22 -13.14 0.02
CA GLN A 65 6.89 -14.56 -0.11
C GLN A 65 5.38 -14.80 -0.25
N VAL A 66 4.54 -14.09 0.54
CA VAL A 66 3.07 -14.13 0.43
C VAL A 66 2.62 -13.83 -1.01
N ASN A 67 3.16 -12.79 -1.64
CA ASN A 67 2.83 -12.40 -3.01
C ASN A 67 3.23 -13.43 -4.08
N HIS A 68 3.97 -14.49 -3.71
CA HIS A 68 4.37 -15.58 -4.59
C HIS A 68 3.71 -16.91 -4.21
N LEU A 69 2.85 -16.93 -3.21
CA LEU A 69 2.10 -18.13 -2.84
C LEU A 69 1.07 -18.47 -3.93
N PRO A 70 0.88 -19.76 -4.26
CA PRO A 70 -0.04 -20.17 -5.33
C PRO A 70 -1.51 -19.83 -5.04
N HIS A 71 -1.88 -19.69 -3.77
CA HIS A 71 -3.24 -19.35 -3.34
C HIS A 71 -3.44 -17.84 -3.10
N TYR A 72 -2.36 -17.03 -3.16
CA TYR A 72 -2.45 -15.58 -3.07
C TYR A 72 -2.74 -14.97 -4.46
N TYR A 73 -3.99 -15.12 -4.91
CA TYR A 73 -4.41 -14.83 -6.29
C TYR A 73 -4.24 -13.36 -6.70
N GLN A 74 -4.25 -12.43 -5.74
CA GLN A 74 -4.47 -11.01 -6.00
C GLN A 74 -3.36 -10.42 -6.88
N THR A 75 -2.10 -10.74 -6.55
CA THR A 75 -0.93 -10.22 -7.27
C THR A 75 -0.89 -10.71 -8.72
N ASP A 76 -1.10 -12.01 -8.94
CA ASP A 76 -1.04 -12.59 -10.28
C ASP A 76 -2.17 -12.10 -11.19
N ILE A 77 -3.38 -11.92 -10.64
CA ILE A 77 -4.50 -11.34 -11.39
C ILE A 77 -4.22 -9.88 -11.73
N GLU A 78 -3.70 -9.09 -10.78
CA GLU A 78 -3.36 -7.69 -11.02
C GLU A 78 -2.24 -7.53 -12.07
N VAL A 79 -1.21 -8.37 -12.04
CA VAL A 79 -0.15 -8.42 -13.06
C VAL A 79 -0.75 -8.69 -14.45
N LYS A 80 -1.61 -9.71 -14.59
CA LYS A 80 -2.25 -10.04 -15.88
C LYS A 80 -3.07 -8.88 -16.43
N LEU A 81 -3.86 -8.22 -15.57
CA LEU A 81 -4.63 -7.04 -15.98
C LEU A 81 -3.71 -5.89 -16.43
N LEU A 82 -2.58 -5.70 -15.75
CA LEU A 82 -1.58 -4.70 -16.15
C LEU A 82 -0.91 -5.08 -17.47
N GLU A 83 -0.62 -6.35 -17.73
CA GLU A 83 -0.11 -6.84 -19.03
C GLU A 83 -1.11 -6.58 -20.17
N GLU A 84 -2.39 -6.90 -19.96
CA GLU A 84 -3.45 -6.71 -20.94
C GLU A 84 -3.66 -5.23 -21.30
N HIS A 85 -3.57 -4.35 -20.31
CA HIS A 85 -3.84 -2.91 -20.48
C HIS A 85 -2.58 -2.03 -20.58
N ALA A 86 -1.38 -2.60 -20.47
CA ALA A 86 -0.11 -1.85 -20.42
C ALA A 86 0.06 -0.87 -21.58
N ALA A 87 -0.26 -1.31 -22.80
CA ALA A 87 -0.12 -0.46 -23.99
C ALA A 87 -1.08 0.74 -23.98
N ASP A 88 -2.31 0.56 -23.49
CA ASP A 88 -3.28 1.64 -23.37
C ASP A 88 -2.87 2.62 -22.27
N ILE A 89 -2.50 2.11 -21.09
CA ILE A 89 -1.98 2.92 -19.98
C ILE A 89 -0.77 3.74 -20.45
N ALA A 90 0.21 3.09 -21.09
CA ALA A 90 1.41 3.75 -21.57
C ALA A 90 1.11 4.85 -22.59
N ARG A 91 0.09 4.71 -23.46
CA ARG A 91 -0.32 5.78 -24.40
C ARG A 91 -0.81 7.04 -23.69
N LEU A 92 -1.44 6.90 -22.52
CA LEU A 92 -1.98 8.03 -21.75
C LEU A 92 -0.91 8.85 -21.03
N ILE A 93 0.29 8.29 -20.84
CA ILE A 93 1.41 8.92 -20.16
C ILE A 93 2.29 9.62 -21.21
N PRO A 94 2.33 10.95 -21.33
CA PRO A 94 3.23 11.62 -22.28
C PRO A 94 4.69 11.50 -21.88
N ALA A 95 5.62 11.68 -22.82
CA ALA A 95 7.04 11.87 -22.48
C ALA A 95 7.22 13.09 -21.55
N GLY A 96 8.19 13.00 -20.63
CA GLY A 96 8.42 13.98 -19.57
C GLY A 96 7.41 13.88 -18.41
N SER A 97 6.71 12.76 -18.27
CA SER A 97 5.83 12.51 -17.12
C SER A 97 6.58 11.81 -15.99
N SER A 98 6.00 11.86 -14.79
CA SER A 98 6.47 11.11 -13.64
C SER A 98 5.42 10.09 -13.18
N VAL A 99 5.85 8.86 -12.91
CA VAL A 99 5.00 7.78 -12.40
C VAL A 99 5.39 7.49 -10.96
N PHE A 100 4.43 7.58 -10.04
CA PHE A 100 4.61 7.33 -8.62
C PHE A 100 3.93 6.02 -8.23
N ASP A 101 4.68 5.00 -7.84
CA ASP A 101 4.11 3.73 -7.36
C ASP A 101 4.04 3.72 -5.84
N LEU A 102 2.82 3.89 -5.33
CA LEU A 102 2.53 4.05 -3.91
C LEU A 102 2.47 2.67 -3.25
N GLY A 103 3.58 2.25 -2.64
CA GLY A 103 3.74 0.91 -2.09
C GLY A 103 4.21 -0.06 -3.16
N CYS A 104 5.36 0.26 -3.78
CA CYS A 104 5.84 -0.46 -4.95
C CYS A 104 6.18 -1.92 -4.65
N GLY A 105 6.51 -2.26 -3.38
CA GLY A 105 6.69 -3.61 -2.84
C GLY A 105 7.21 -4.63 -3.86
N ASP A 106 6.28 -5.37 -4.45
CA ASP A 106 6.54 -6.26 -5.57
C ASP A 106 6.50 -5.55 -6.93
N VAL A 107 7.68 -5.17 -7.42
CA VAL A 107 7.85 -4.47 -8.70
C VAL A 107 7.45 -5.30 -9.92
N ARG A 108 7.17 -6.61 -9.79
CA ARG A 108 6.59 -7.40 -10.89
C ARG A 108 5.27 -6.80 -11.38
N LYS A 109 4.50 -6.18 -10.48
CA LYS A 109 3.23 -5.55 -10.81
C LYS A 109 3.39 -4.40 -11.79
N VAL A 110 4.38 -3.53 -11.59
CA VAL A 110 4.53 -2.33 -12.42
C VAL A 110 5.28 -2.58 -13.72
N ARG A 111 6.09 -3.65 -13.80
CA ARG A 111 6.91 -3.99 -14.98
C ARG A 111 6.15 -3.93 -16.31
N PRO A 112 4.93 -4.48 -16.47
CA PRO A 112 4.20 -4.39 -17.74
C PRO A 112 4.01 -2.95 -18.23
N VAL A 113 3.72 -2.02 -17.33
CA VAL A 113 3.57 -0.59 -17.66
C VAL A 113 4.92 0.03 -18.04
N LEU A 114 5.99 -0.28 -17.29
CA LEU A 114 7.33 0.24 -17.59
C LEU A 114 7.86 -0.30 -18.94
N ASP A 115 7.65 -1.58 -19.22
CA ASP A 115 8.03 -2.22 -20.48
C ASP A 115 7.30 -1.59 -21.67
N ALA A 116 6.01 -1.26 -21.51
CA ALA A 116 5.24 -0.58 -22.54
C ALA A 116 5.68 0.88 -22.77
N LEU A 117 6.07 1.60 -21.72
CA LEU A 117 6.66 2.95 -21.81
C LEU A 117 8.00 2.92 -22.54
N GLU A 118 8.86 1.98 -22.16
CA GLU A 118 10.18 1.74 -22.75
C GLU A 118 10.06 1.43 -24.24
N LYS A 119 9.16 0.51 -24.61
CA LYS A 119 8.91 0.15 -26.02
C LYS A 119 8.44 1.33 -26.87
N LEU A 120 7.74 2.30 -26.26
CA LEU A 120 7.31 3.53 -26.93
C LEU A 120 8.39 4.62 -26.94
N GLY A 121 9.55 4.40 -26.32
CA GLY A 121 10.65 5.35 -26.25
C GLY A 121 10.31 6.61 -25.45
N LYS A 122 9.44 6.49 -24.44
CA LYS A 122 8.99 7.64 -23.64
C LYS A 122 9.94 7.89 -22.47
N ASP A 123 10.59 9.04 -22.47
CA ASP A 123 11.36 9.54 -21.33
C ASP A 123 10.40 9.77 -20.15
N VAL A 124 10.52 8.94 -19.11
CA VAL A 124 9.63 8.95 -17.93
C VAL A 124 10.47 8.68 -16.69
N ASP A 125 10.23 9.47 -15.65
CA ASP A 125 10.79 9.21 -14.32
C ASP A 125 9.79 8.33 -13.52
N TYR A 126 10.21 7.14 -13.14
CA TYR A 126 9.49 6.23 -12.26
C TYR A 126 10.01 6.34 -10.82
N TYR A 127 9.10 6.57 -9.88
CA TYR A 127 9.35 6.71 -8.46
C TYR A 127 8.63 5.59 -7.69
N GLY A 128 9.37 4.56 -7.28
CA GLY A 128 8.86 3.53 -6.38
C GLY A 128 8.92 4.00 -4.93
N LEU A 129 7.80 3.99 -4.22
CA LEU A 129 7.72 4.42 -2.82
C LEU A 129 7.44 3.22 -1.90
N ASP A 130 8.22 3.08 -0.84
CA ASP A 130 8.04 2.04 0.17
C ASP A 130 8.63 2.43 1.53
N LEU A 131 8.34 1.62 2.56
CA LEU A 131 8.79 1.80 3.94
C LEU A 131 10.16 1.19 4.22
N SER A 132 10.62 0.24 3.40
CA SER A 132 11.94 -0.39 3.53
C SER A 132 12.94 0.20 2.54
N HIS A 133 13.89 0.97 3.06
CA HIS A 133 15.03 1.46 2.29
C HIS A 133 15.79 0.33 1.59
N LYS A 134 16.01 -0.79 2.30
CA LYS A 134 16.73 -1.96 1.78
C LYS A 134 16.02 -2.58 0.58
N THR A 135 14.70 -2.75 0.67
CA THR A 135 13.90 -3.34 -0.40
C THR A 135 13.82 -2.39 -1.60
N LEU A 136 13.68 -1.08 -1.35
CA LEU A 136 13.72 -0.06 -2.39
C LEU A 136 15.04 -0.08 -3.18
N ALA A 137 16.18 -0.10 -2.49
CA ALA A 137 17.49 -0.11 -3.14
C ALA A 137 17.63 -1.32 -4.08
N ALA A 138 17.29 -2.52 -3.60
CA ALA A 138 17.34 -3.74 -4.40
C ALA A 138 16.38 -3.72 -5.61
N ASN A 139 15.16 -3.24 -5.39
CA ASN A 139 14.16 -3.10 -6.45
C ASN A 139 14.62 -2.10 -7.53
N MET A 140 15.16 -0.95 -7.14
CA MET A 140 15.62 0.07 -8.09
C MET A 140 16.86 -0.39 -8.87
N GLU A 141 17.79 -1.10 -8.22
CA GLU A 141 18.93 -1.72 -8.90
C GLU A 141 18.46 -2.70 -9.98
N SER A 142 17.49 -3.57 -9.65
CA SER A 142 16.91 -4.51 -10.61
C SER A 142 16.27 -3.81 -11.81
N LEU A 143 15.50 -2.73 -11.59
CA LEU A 143 14.80 -2.03 -12.66
C LEU A 143 15.74 -1.19 -13.54
N ARG A 144 16.70 -0.48 -12.96
CA ARG A 144 17.64 0.40 -13.72
C ARG A 144 18.47 -0.34 -14.75
N SER A 145 18.78 -1.61 -14.50
CA SER A 145 19.51 -2.44 -15.46
C SER A 145 18.69 -2.82 -16.70
N THR A 146 17.37 -2.60 -16.67
CA THR A 146 16.43 -3.05 -17.71
C THR A 146 16.05 -1.95 -18.71
N TYR A 147 16.02 -0.67 -18.29
CA TYR A 147 15.37 0.41 -19.03
C TYR A 147 16.34 1.52 -19.45
N GLN A 148 16.21 1.99 -20.70
CA GLN A 148 16.97 3.12 -21.26
C GLN A 148 16.18 4.43 -21.18
N PHE A 149 14.87 4.41 -21.45
CA PHE A 149 14.02 5.60 -21.46
C PHE A 149 13.33 5.84 -20.11
N VAL A 150 13.02 4.77 -19.38
CA VAL A 150 12.42 4.88 -18.03
C VAL A 150 13.51 4.97 -16.96
N GLN A 151 13.59 6.12 -16.27
CA GLN A 151 14.53 6.33 -15.18
C GLN A 151 13.89 5.96 -13.83
N CYS A 152 14.48 5.00 -13.11
CA CYS A 152 13.87 4.48 -11.88
C CYS A 152 14.54 5.04 -10.61
N PHE A 153 13.73 5.48 -9.64
CA PHE A 153 14.16 6.08 -8.37
C PHE A 153 13.35 5.52 -7.20
N GLY A 154 13.98 5.35 -6.03
CA GLY A 154 13.31 4.94 -4.81
C GLY A 154 12.97 6.15 -3.93
N LEU A 155 11.80 6.16 -3.32
CA LEU A 155 11.37 7.14 -2.33
C LEU A 155 11.09 6.43 -1.00
N TRP A 156 11.89 6.70 0.02
CA TRP A 156 11.76 6.07 1.34
C TRP A 156 10.95 6.94 2.29
N GLY A 157 9.73 6.51 2.62
CA GLY A 157 8.82 7.24 3.51
C GLY A 157 7.39 6.74 3.42
N THR A 158 6.44 7.46 4.04
CA THR A 158 5.02 7.12 3.95
C THR A 158 4.41 7.61 2.65
N PHE A 159 3.18 7.18 2.37
CA PHE A 159 2.41 7.69 1.26
C PHE A 159 2.18 9.20 1.31
N GLU A 160 1.89 9.74 2.49
CA GLU A 160 1.73 11.18 2.71
C GLU A 160 3.02 11.94 2.39
N ASP A 161 4.17 11.42 2.83
CA ASP A 161 5.46 11.99 2.45
C ASP A 161 5.64 11.97 0.93
N GLY A 162 5.21 10.89 0.26
CA GLY A 162 5.26 10.75 -1.20
C GLY A 162 4.45 11.80 -1.95
N PHE A 163 3.21 12.03 -1.50
CA PHE A 163 2.36 13.08 -2.05
C PHE A 163 2.93 14.48 -1.81
N GLU A 164 3.51 14.73 -0.63
CA GLU A 164 4.18 16.00 -0.33
C GLU A 164 5.39 16.20 -1.25
N TRP A 165 6.24 15.18 -1.36
CA TRP A 165 7.43 15.21 -2.22
C TRP A 165 7.07 15.43 -3.69
N ALA A 166 6.01 14.77 -4.17
CA ALA A 166 5.52 14.90 -5.54
C ALA A 166 5.10 16.35 -5.89
N LYS A 167 4.80 17.22 -4.91
CA LYS A 167 4.51 18.65 -5.18
C LYS A 167 5.71 19.40 -5.73
N SER A 168 6.93 18.90 -5.50
CA SER A 168 8.14 19.51 -6.04
C SER A 168 8.39 19.17 -7.52
N ILE A 169 7.70 18.14 -8.03
CA ILE A 169 7.88 17.65 -9.40
C ILE A 169 7.02 18.43 -10.38
N SER A 170 7.60 18.81 -11.52
CA SER A 170 6.92 19.46 -12.64
C SER A 170 6.41 18.41 -13.65
N GLY A 171 5.59 18.84 -14.61
CA GLY A 171 5.03 17.93 -15.61
C GLY A 171 3.81 17.16 -15.12
N ARG A 172 3.39 16.16 -15.91
CA ARG A 172 2.21 15.33 -15.61
C ARG A 172 2.60 14.19 -14.68
N ARG A 173 1.76 13.93 -13.68
CA ARG A 173 1.99 12.84 -12.72
C ARG A 173 0.93 11.77 -12.87
N LEU A 174 1.37 10.51 -12.85
CA LEU A 174 0.51 9.35 -12.69
C LEU A 174 0.83 8.73 -11.34
N PHE A 175 -0.18 8.56 -10.50
CA PHE A 175 -0.06 7.83 -9.23
C PHE A 175 -0.61 6.41 -9.41
N LEU A 176 0.18 5.40 -9.09
CA LEU A 176 -0.25 4.01 -9.07
C LEU A 176 -0.56 3.63 -7.61
N SER A 177 -1.74 3.09 -7.39
CA SER A 177 -2.17 2.47 -6.14
C SER A 177 -2.55 1.03 -6.48
N LEU A 178 -1.55 0.16 -6.53
CA LEU A 178 -1.72 -1.26 -6.84
C LEU A 178 -1.92 -2.07 -5.56
N GLY A 179 -2.36 -3.31 -5.67
CA GLY A 179 -2.54 -4.23 -4.54
C GLY A 179 -3.75 -3.90 -3.67
N SER A 180 -4.75 -3.18 -4.18
CA SER A 180 -5.96 -2.79 -3.45
C SER A 180 -5.75 -1.86 -2.25
N ILE A 181 -4.53 -1.36 -2.02
CA ILE A 181 -4.09 -0.72 -0.76
C ILE A 181 -5.00 0.44 -0.33
N TYR A 182 -5.25 1.43 -1.20
CA TYR A 182 -6.05 2.61 -0.84
C TYR A 182 -7.55 2.37 -0.71
N SER A 183 -8.02 1.22 -1.19
CA SER A 183 -9.42 0.81 -1.11
C SER A 183 -9.67 -0.23 -0.02
N ASN A 184 -8.61 -0.69 0.63
CA ASN A 184 -8.65 -1.78 1.62
C ASN A 184 -9.04 -1.29 3.02
N ASP A 185 -10.06 -0.44 3.10
CA ASP A 185 -10.48 0.19 4.35
C ASP A 185 -11.99 0.46 4.36
N ARG A 186 -12.55 0.65 5.56
CA ARG A 186 -13.97 0.99 5.75
C ARG A 186 -14.28 2.30 5.05
N PHE A 187 -15.51 2.42 4.56
CA PHE A 187 -15.94 3.51 3.67
C PHE A 187 -15.45 4.90 4.09
N ASP A 188 -15.71 5.32 5.33
CA ASP A 188 -15.35 6.67 5.78
C ASP A 188 -13.84 6.89 5.91
N ARG A 189 -13.09 5.85 6.29
CA ARG A 189 -11.63 5.88 6.34
C ARG A 189 -11.05 5.92 4.93
N ALA A 190 -11.50 5.03 4.04
CA ALA A 190 -11.09 5.01 2.62
C ALA A 190 -11.35 6.38 1.95
N VAL A 191 -12.54 6.96 2.12
CA VAL A 191 -12.86 8.30 1.59
C VAL A 191 -11.95 9.37 2.16
N ARG A 192 -11.59 9.32 3.46
CA ARG A 192 -10.67 10.28 4.07
C ARG A 192 -9.28 10.19 3.45
N TYR A 193 -8.73 8.99 3.28
CA TYR A 193 -7.43 8.79 2.64
C TYR A 193 -7.44 9.24 1.17
N LEU A 194 -8.48 8.87 0.42
CA LEU A 194 -8.64 9.29 -0.97
C LEU A 194 -8.76 10.82 -1.10
N LYS A 195 -9.41 11.51 -0.15
CA LYS A 195 -9.44 12.99 -0.13
C LYS A 195 -8.06 13.61 0.06
N THR A 196 -7.22 13.01 0.91
CA THR A 196 -5.82 13.44 1.05
C THR A 196 -5.07 13.29 -0.27
N CYS A 197 -5.27 12.16 -0.97
CA CYS A 197 -4.69 11.92 -2.30
C CYS A 197 -5.15 12.99 -3.31
N VAL A 198 -6.47 13.21 -3.42
CA VAL A 198 -7.06 14.21 -4.31
C VAL A 198 -6.54 15.62 -4.02
N GLY A 199 -6.38 15.97 -2.75
CA GLY A 199 -5.82 17.26 -2.33
C GLY A 199 -4.36 17.47 -2.78
N ALA A 200 -3.62 16.39 -3.04
CA ALA A 200 -2.25 16.45 -3.56
C ALA A 200 -2.19 16.41 -5.11
N MET A 201 -3.26 15.98 -5.78
CA MET A 201 -3.35 15.90 -7.23
C MET A 201 -3.63 17.28 -7.87
N ARG A 202 -3.05 17.48 -9.04
CA ARG A 202 -3.23 18.68 -9.88
C ARG A 202 -4.19 18.39 -11.02
N PRO A 203 -4.70 19.42 -11.72
CA PRO A 203 -5.32 19.21 -13.02
C PRO A 203 -4.38 18.39 -13.93
N HIS A 204 -4.93 17.43 -14.66
CA HIS A 204 -4.21 16.50 -15.56
C HIS A 204 -3.40 15.39 -14.89
N ASP A 205 -3.31 15.35 -13.56
CA ASP A 205 -2.80 14.15 -12.90
C ASP A 205 -3.82 13.02 -13.01
N LEU A 206 -3.29 11.80 -13.11
CA LEU A 206 -4.09 10.58 -13.13
C LEU A 206 -3.73 9.71 -11.94
N MET A 207 -4.68 8.89 -11.52
CA MET A 207 -4.43 7.80 -10.58
C MET A 207 -4.88 6.48 -11.21
N LEU A 208 -4.03 5.46 -11.23
CA LEU A 208 -4.41 4.10 -11.56
C LEU A 208 -4.58 3.32 -10.25
N ILE A 209 -5.77 2.76 -10.04
CA ILE A 209 -6.12 2.07 -8.79
C ILE A 209 -6.43 0.62 -9.14
N GLY A 210 -5.65 -0.31 -8.59
CA GLY A 210 -5.98 -1.72 -8.58
C GLY A 210 -6.91 -2.03 -7.41
N ILE A 211 -7.95 -2.81 -7.66
CA ILE A 211 -8.99 -3.11 -6.66
C ILE A 211 -9.25 -4.61 -6.67
N ASP A 212 -9.26 -5.22 -5.49
CA ASP A 212 -9.71 -6.59 -5.34
C ASP A 212 -11.23 -6.65 -5.13
N CYS A 213 -11.93 -7.20 -6.11
CA CYS A 213 -13.38 -7.39 -6.11
C CYS A 213 -13.78 -8.86 -6.00
N SER A 214 -12.91 -9.73 -5.49
CA SER A 214 -13.18 -11.17 -5.40
C SER A 214 -14.46 -11.46 -4.60
N PRO A 215 -15.47 -12.12 -5.20
CA PRO A 215 -16.70 -12.49 -4.49
C PRO A 215 -16.59 -13.85 -3.78
N ASP A 216 -15.49 -14.58 -3.97
CA ASP A 216 -15.32 -15.96 -3.51
C ASP A 216 -14.72 -16.01 -2.10
N PRO A 217 -15.52 -16.30 -1.05
CA PRO A 217 -15.03 -16.34 0.32
C PRO A 217 -13.98 -17.43 0.56
N ASP A 218 -14.02 -18.55 -0.17
CA ASP A 218 -13.08 -19.66 0.02
C ASP A 218 -11.71 -19.31 -0.59
N ALA A 219 -11.70 -18.71 -1.78
CA ALA A 219 -10.49 -18.20 -2.40
C ALA A 219 -9.85 -17.08 -1.55
N VAL A 220 -10.67 -16.17 -1.01
CA VAL A 220 -10.18 -15.12 -0.11
C VAL A 220 -9.60 -15.74 1.15
N TRP A 221 -10.31 -16.67 1.81
CA TRP A 221 -9.80 -17.34 3.00
C TRP A 221 -8.46 -18.04 2.74
N ALA A 222 -8.35 -18.79 1.64
CA ALA A 222 -7.13 -19.48 1.26
C ALA A 222 -5.95 -18.54 0.99
N SER A 223 -6.21 -17.31 0.52
CA SER A 223 -5.15 -16.30 0.31
C SER A 223 -4.52 -15.78 1.61
N TYR A 224 -5.27 -15.76 2.72
CA TYR A 224 -4.77 -15.33 4.04
C TYR A 224 -4.34 -16.49 4.95
N HIS A 225 -4.70 -17.73 4.59
CA HIS A 225 -4.48 -18.94 5.40
C HIS A 225 -3.76 -20.02 4.59
N ASP A 226 -2.56 -19.69 4.12
CA ASP A 226 -1.75 -20.61 3.34
C ASP A 226 -1.29 -21.82 4.16
N SER A 227 -1.21 -22.98 3.50
CA SER A 227 -0.82 -24.22 4.18
C SER A 227 0.64 -24.25 4.64
N SER A 228 1.49 -23.35 4.14
CA SER A 228 2.88 -23.22 4.56
C SER A 228 3.07 -22.32 5.79
N GLY A 229 2.01 -21.66 6.28
CA GLY A 229 2.05 -20.77 7.44
C GLY A 229 2.84 -19.48 7.24
N ILE A 230 3.13 -19.09 5.99
CA ILE A 230 3.93 -17.89 5.70
C ILE A 230 3.15 -16.62 6.05
N PHE A 231 1.84 -16.58 5.76
CA PHE A 231 0.99 -15.46 6.13
C PHE A 231 0.83 -15.35 7.65
N GLU A 232 0.68 -16.47 8.35
CA GLU A 232 0.64 -16.47 9.81
C GLU A 232 1.97 -15.95 10.40
N ALA A 233 3.12 -16.36 9.84
CA ALA A 233 4.41 -15.83 10.23
C ALA A 233 4.52 -14.31 10.00
N PHE A 234 3.97 -13.81 8.89
CA PHE A 234 3.88 -12.36 8.62
C PHE A 234 3.06 -11.62 9.68
N ILE A 235 1.89 -12.15 10.05
CA ILE A 235 1.04 -11.58 11.09
C ILE A 235 1.74 -11.60 12.46
N ARG A 236 2.32 -12.74 12.86
CA ARG A 236 3.05 -12.85 14.13
C ARG A 236 4.28 -11.94 14.19
N ASN A 237 4.98 -11.73 13.07
CA ASN A 237 6.07 -10.77 13.00
C ASN A 237 5.59 -9.35 13.36
N GLY A 238 4.41 -8.92 12.91
CA GLY A 238 3.87 -7.61 13.29
C GLY A 238 3.62 -7.48 14.80
N PHE A 239 3.08 -8.52 15.43
CA PHE A 239 2.91 -8.53 16.89
C PHE A 239 4.24 -8.52 17.64
N GLN A 240 5.23 -9.29 17.18
CA GLN A 240 6.57 -9.26 17.78
C GLN A 240 7.26 -7.91 17.57
N HIS A 241 7.11 -7.30 16.39
CA HIS A 241 7.64 -5.98 16.10
C HIS A 241 6.99 -4.90 16.98
N SER A 242 5.73 -5.06 17.34
CA SER A 242 5.06 -4.16 18.28
C SER A 242 5.79 -4.04 19.62
N ASN A 243 6.39 -5.13 20.14
CA ASN A 243 7.18 -5.09 21.36
C ASN A 243 8.40 -4.16 21.23
N VAL A 244 9.06 -4.19 20.07
CA VAL A 244 10.19 -3.30 19.77
C VAL A 244 9.72 -1.85 19.70
N VAL A 245 8.62 -1.60 19.00
CA VAL A 245 8.05 -0.27 18.79
C VAL A 245 7.61 0.37 20.11
N VAL A 246 6.93 -0.37 20.98
CA VAL A 246 6.50 0.14 22.29
C VAL A 246 7.62 0.17 23.34
N GLY A 247 8.75 -0.46 23.05
CA GLY A 247 9.88 -0.54 23.99
C GLY A 247 9.66 -1.50 25.15
N GLY A 248 8.99 -2.63 24.93
CA GLY A 248 8.81 -3.67 25.95
C GLY A 248 7.90 -4.83 25.51
N GLN A 249 7.95 -5.94 26.25
CA GLN A 249 7.26 -7.19 25.90
C GLN A 249 5.84 -7.23 26.47
N TRP A 250 4.91 -6.57 25.77
CA TRP A 250 3.47 -6.67 26.09
C TRP A 250 2.80 -7.84 25.35
N TYR A 251 3.35 -8.25 24.19
CA TYR A 251 2.89 -9.39 23.42
C TYR A 251 3.79 -10.61 23.63
N ASN A 252 3.21 -11.74 24.02
CA ASN A 252 3.82 -13.07 23.95
C ASN A 252 2.81 -14.05 23.33
N ASP A 253 3.27 -15.00 22.51
CA ASP A 253 2.38 -15.95 21.82
C ASP A 253 1.51 -16.78 22.79
N GLU A 254 1.93 -16.96 24.05
CA GLU A 254 1.19 -17.72 25.08
C GLU A 254 0.08 -16.93 25.80
N ASP A 255 0.08 -15.61 25.64
CA ASP A 255 -0.89 -14.70 26.25
C ASP A 255 -2.03 -14.34 25.29
N TRP A 256 -1.88 -14.69 24.02
CA TRP A 256 -2.77 -14.27 22.95
C TRP A 256 -3.08 -15.39 21.95
N GLU A 257 -4.34 -15.46 21.56
CA GLU A 257 -4.80 -16.32 20.48
C GLU A 257 -4.97 -15.51 19.19
N VAL A 258 -4.34 -15.94 18.10
CA VAL A 258 -4.46 -15.32 16.77
C VAL A 258 -5.54 -16.05 15.98
N ARG A 259 -6.54 -15.33 15.47
CA ARG A 259 -7.63 -15.90 14.66
C ARG A 259 -7.84 -15.11 13.38
N GLY A 260 -8.08 -15.81 12.28
CA GLY A 260 -8.66 -15.23 11.07
C GLY A 260 -10.18 -15.15 11.20
N VAL A 261 -10.78 -14.06 10.73
CA VAL A 261 -12.23 -13.86 10.73
C VAL A 261 -12.67 -13.42 9.33
N MET A 262 -13.67 -14.12 8.79
CA MET A 262 -14.33 -13.74 7.54
C MET A 262 -15.72 -13.19 7.83
N GLU A 263 -15.97 -11.96 7.42
CA GLU A 263 -17.26 -11.28 7.51
C GLU A 263 -17.84 -11.14 6.09
N GLN A 264 -18.96 -11.83 5.83
CA GLN A 264 -19.63 -11.78 4.52
C GLN A 264 -20.82 -10.83 4.47
N GLN A 265 -21.35 -10.44 5.64
CA GLN A 265 -22.56 -9.64 5.77
C GLN A 265 -22.42 -8.58 6.88
N PRO A 266 -22.89 -7.34 6.63
CA PRO A 266 -23.29 -6.82 5.32
C PRO A 266 -22.10 -6.79 4.35
N PRO A 267 -22.31 -6.90 3.02
CA PRO A 267 -21.22 -6.76 2.05
C PRO A 267 -20.57 -5.38 2.20
N PRO A 268 -19.28 -5.23 1.87
CA PRO A 268 -18.40 -6.17 1.16
C PRO A 268 -17.89 -7.35 1.98
N LEU A 269 -17.35 -8.37 1.30
CA LEU A 269 -16.61 -9.46 1.93
C LEU A 269 -15.35 -8.89 2.59
N ARG A 270 -15.12 -9.22 3.87
CA ARG A 270 -13.99 -8.72 4.66
C ARG A 270 -13.30 -9.86 5.38
N HIS A 271 -12.00 -9.99 5.18
CA HIS A 271 -11.12 -10.76 6.05
C HIS A 271 -10.46 -9.83 7.05
N LYS A 272 -10.15 -10.32 8.26
CA LYS A 272 -9.30 -9.64 9.24
C LYS A 272 -8.64 -10.66 10.15
N PHE A 273 -7.56 -10.25 10.81
CA PHE A 273 -7.02 -10.99 11.95
C PHE A 273 -7.49 -10.36 13.26
N VAL A 274 -7.70 -11.21 14.26
CA VAL A 274 -8.08 -10.84 15.63
C VAL A 274 -7.10 -11.47 16.60
N LEU A 275 -6.52 -10.65 17.46
CA LEU A 275 -5.69 -11.08 18.57
C LEU A 275 -6.51 -11.02 19.86
N ARG A 276 -6.77 -12.18 20.46
CA ARG A 276 -7.63 -12.28 21.65
C ARG A 276 -6.82 -12.69 22.89
N ALA A 277 -6.87 -11.87 23.93
CA ALA A 277 -6.16 -12.14 25.17
C ALA A 277 -6.72 -13.41 25.84
N VAL A 278 -5.87 -14.38 26.17
CA VAL A 278 -6.29 -15.62 26.86
C VAL A 278 -6.27 -15.47 28.38
N ARG A 279 -5.58 -14.44 28.87
CA ARG A 279 -5.45 -14.04 30.28
C ARG A 279 -5.34 -12.52 30.36
N ASP A 280 -5.32 -11.98 31.57
CA ASP A 280 -5.03 -10.55 31.76
C ASP A 280 -3.58 -10.27 31.32
N VAL A 281 -3.39 -9.25 30.48
CA VAL A 281 -2.09 -8.81 29.96
C VAL A 281 -1.83 -7.41 30.46
N GLU A 282 -0.71 -7.22 31.16
CA GLU A 282 -0.30 -5.94 31.71
C GLU A 282 1.12 -5.62 31.27
N HIS A 283 1.33 -4.40 30.79
CA HIS A 283 2.65 -3.86 30.52
C HIS A 283 2.79 -2.50 31.21
N PRO A 284 3.18 -2.50 32.52
CA PRO A 284 3.26 -1.29 33.33
C PRO A 284 4.09 -0.14 32.73
N PRO A 285 5.23 -0.39 32.05
CA PRO A 285 6.02 0.70 31.46
C PRO A 285 5.25 1.56 30.45
N THR A 286 4.21 1.01 29.81
CA THR A 286 3.40 1.69 28.80
C THR A 286 1.94 1.85 29.22
N ALA A 287 1.61 1.54 30.49
CA ALA A 287 0.26 1.53 31.03
C ALA A 287 -0.77 0.70 30.24
N LEU A 288 -0.31 -0.24 29.41
CA LEU A 288 -1.20 -1.13 28.67
C LEU A 288 -1.77 -2.18 29.63
N CYS A 289 -3.09 -2.33 29.61
CA CYS A 289 -3.80 -3.33 30.38
C CYS A 289 -4.96 -3.86 29.55
N PHE A 290 -4.93 -5.16 29.27
CA PHE A 290 -5.98 -5.88 28.56
C PHE A 290 -6.51 -6.99 29.46
N LYS A 291 -7.84 -7.11 29.55
CA LYS A 291 -8.46 -8.19 30.31
C LYS A 291 -8.55 -9.45 29.46
N ALA A 292 -8.59 -10.61 30.12
CA ALA A 292 -8.87 -11.86 29.44
C ALA A 292 -10.13 -11.71 28.55
N GLY A 293 -10.01 -12.08 27.28
CA GLY A 293 -11.06 -11.94 26.27
C GLY A 293 -11.07 -10.61 25.51
N THR A 294 -10.23 -9.63 25.85
CA THR A 294 -10.05 -8.43 25.02
C THR A 294 -9.56 -8.83 23.63
N GLU A 295 -10.16 -8.23 22.60
CA GLU A 295 -9.83 -8.45 21.19
C GLU A 295 -9.20 -7.20 20.58
N ILE A 296 -8.16 -7.41 19.77
CA ILE A 296 -7.48 -6.40 18.97
C ILE A 296 -7.58 -6.83 17.51
N GLU A 297 -8.20 -6.01 16.67
CA GLU A 297 -8.30 -6.26 15.23
C GLU A 297 -7.04 -5.77 14.50
N CYS A 298 -6.62 -6.45 13.44
CA CYS A 298 -5.51 -6.02 12.60
C CYS A 298 -5.61 -6.62 11.19
N TYR A 299 -4.88 -5.99 10.26
CA TYR A 299 -4.63 -6.52 8.93
C TYR A 299 -5.91 -6.93 8.19
N GLU A 300 -6.72 -5.93 7.87
CA GLU A 300 -8.00 -6.10 7.22
C GLU A 300 -7.84 -6.29 5.70
N GLY A 301 -8.71 -7.09 5.09
CA GLY A 301 -8.77 -7.37 3.67
C GLY A 301 -10.21 -7.24 3.16
N ILE A 302 -10.60 -6.06 2.70
CA ILE A 302 -11.94 -5.75 2.20
C ILE A 302 -12.00 -5.91 0.69
N LYS A 303 -12.86 -6.81 0.22
CA LYS A 303 -13.09 -7.09 -1.20
C LYS A 303 -14.22 -6.21 -1.71
N GLN A 304 -13.84 -5.13 -2.38
CA GLN A 304 -14.76 -4.07 -2.78
C GLN A 304 -15.77 -4.57 -3.82
N THR A 305 -16.86 -3.82 -3.96
CA THR A 305 -17.75 -3.97 -5.12
C THR A 305 -17.56 -2.77 -6.05
N PRO A 306 -17.80 -2.92 -7.37
CA PRO A 306 -17.72 -1.79 -8.30
C PRO A 306 -18.56 -0.57 -7.84
N ASP A 307 -19.77 -0.81 -7.35
CA ASP A 307 -20.67 0.26 -6.87
C ASP A 307 -20.15 0.94 -5.60
N LEU A 308 -19.67 0.17 -4.62
CA LEU A 308 -19.13 0.73 -3.38
C LEU A 308 -17.88 1.57 -3.67
N MET A 309 -17.01 1.08 -4.55
CA MET A 309 -15.82 1.79 -4.96
C MET A 309 -16.15 3.08 -5.72
N ALA A 310 -17.08 3.03 -6.68
CA ALA A 310 -17.52 4.22 -7.40
C ALA A 310 -18.04 5.30 -6.44
N ARG A 311 -18.77 4.90 -5.39
CA ARG A 311 -19.23 5.79 -4.32
C ARG A 311 -18.09 6.34 -3.48
N GLN A 312 -17.11 5.52 -3.08
CA GLN A 312 -15.93 5.98 -2.33
C GLN A 312 -15.14 7.02 -3.13
N LEU A 313 -14.80 6.70 -4.38
CA LEU A 313 -14.05 7.56 -5.28
C LEU A 313 -14.79 8.88 -5.53
N SER A 314 -16.08 8.83 -5.88
CA SER A 314 -16.88 10.03 -6.09
C SER A 314 -17.00 10.88 -4.83
N SER A 315 -17.10 10.26 -3.64
CA SER A 315 -17.17 10.98 -2.35
C SER A 315 -15.84 11.66 -1.99
N ALA A 316 -14.73 11.17 -2.53
CA ALA A 316 -13.41 11.78 -2.40
C ALA A 316 -13.12 12.87 -3.44
N GLY A 317 -13.96 12.99 -4.47
CA GLY A 317 -13.72 13.91 -5.60
C GLY A 317 -12.87 13.29 -6.72
N LEU A 318 -12.72 11.96 -6.73
CA LEU A 318 -12.15 11.21 -7.85
C LEU A 318 -13.25 10.86 -8.87
N HIS A 319 -12.99 11.16 -10.13
CA HIS A 319 -13.88 10.94 -11.24
C HIS A 319 -13.24 10.00 -12.25
N GLU A 320 -14.01 9.06 -12.76
CA GLU A 320 -13.54 8.11 -13.77
C GLU A 320 -13.04 8.86 -15.01
N TRP A 321 -11.86 8.49 -15.50
CA TRP A 321 -11.29 9.07 -16.70
C TRP A 321 -12.03 8.56 -17.95
N ARG A 322 -12.72 9.46 -18.65
CA ARG A 322 -13.52 9.14 -19.86
C ARG A 322 -12.96 9.77 -21.15
N GLY A 323 -11.70 10.20 -21.13
CA GLY A 323 -11.06 10.93 -22.23
C GLY A 323 -11.48 12.40 -22.36
N GLY A 324 -10.64 13.20 -23.01
CA GLY A 324 -11.00 14.51 -23.60
C GLY A 324 -11.24 15.72 -22.69
N ARG A 325 -11.52 15.59 -21.38
CA ARG A 325 -11.64 16.75 -20.46
C ARG A 325 -10.78 16.55 -19.22
N SER A 326 -9.88 17.51 -18.97
CA SER A 326 -9.06 17.55 -17.75
C SER A 326 -9.82 18.19 -16.59
N ARG A 327 -9.81 17.51 -15.45
CA ARG A 327 -10.30 18.02 -14.16
C ARG A 327 -9.35 17.49 -13.08
N PRO A 328 -9.17 18.17 -11.93
CA PRO A 328 -8.54 17.55 -10.78
C PRO A 328 -9.28 16.26 -10.38
N GLY A 329 -8.54 15.29 -9.87
CA GLY A 329 -9.10 14.04 -9.35
C GLY A 329 -9.65 13.13 -10.46
N GLN A 330 -8.80 12.61 -11.33
CA GLN A 330 -9.18 11.61 -12.33
C GLN A 330 -8.54 10.25 -12.03
N PHE A 331 -9.29 9.17 -12.18
CA PHE A 331 -8.76 7.81 -11.98
C PHE A 331 -9.10 6.85 -13.13
N MET A 332 -8.27 5.83 -13.26
CA MET A 332 -8.56 4.58 -13.97
C MET A 332 -8.55 3.44 -12.95
N SER A 333 -9.38 2.43 -13.15
CA SER A 333 -9.41 1.26 -12.30
C SER A 333 -9.17 -0.01 -13.10
N ILE A 334 -8.42 -0.94 -12.52
CA ILE A 334 -8.37 -2.34 -12.95
C ILE A 334 -8.90 -3.19 -11.80
N SER A 335 -9.76 -4.16 -12.10
CA SER A 335 -10.46 -4.95 -11.09
C SER A 335 -10.35 -6.44 -11.36
N SER A 336 -10.15 -7.24 -10.31
CA SER A 336 -9.99 -8.70 -10.37
C SER A 336 -11.26 -9.48 -10.75
N SER A 337 -12.42 -8.82 -10.85
CA SER A 337 -13.67 -9.47 -11.28
C SER A 337 -13.57 -9.87 -12.75
N GLN A 338 -13.44 -11.17 -13.02
CA GLN A 338 -13.68 -11.72 -14.35
C GLN A 338 -15.10 -11.33 -14.78
N THR A 339 -15.23 -10.78 -15.99
CA THR A 339 -16.52 -10.56 -16.66
C THR A 339 -17.34 -11.84 -16.74
#